data_AF-A0A7W6C3S0-F1
#
_entry.id   AF-A0A7W6C3S0-F1
#
_cell.length_a   1.000
_cell.length_b   1.000
_cell.length_c   1.000
_cell.angle_alpha   90.00
_cell.angle_beta   90.00
_cell.angle_gamma   90.00
#
_symmetry.space_group_name_H-M   'P 1'
#
loop_
_entity.id
_entity.type
_entity.pdbx_description
1 polymer ?
#
loop_
_entity_poly.entity_id
_entity_poly.type
_entity_poly.pdbx_seq_one_letter_code
_entity_poly.pdbx_strand_id
1 'polypeptide(L)'
;MNAIGPTARARLNQFLDAVSEAFGVTRGELLSQLRIPRIVKARQTAIGILLNDRSGLPRGGGSLPEIGRIFDRDHTTVLHAGRAYQRWCEALGVEPACADPANRIIALARHHGFYREAASVAAYSPPPPIPAQPAADPQPVPVCQPEPALPTTIVDPLPVSTAKPEAPVSALAILPPTIGGDLFGPFDLDGFTALDEAERQEMLLLFAERQRSEDPSRSEAAVLMATAKAFDLTRSVLDRLLEERHAPRRPLGLLSDEDDLVVPMRRPLEFRIAEGPTPAERNFTVFAQIHLARDDAGPGFDFAAAYDRYIGFCRARGQTPMVRANFGASLKQLGGRREAGAVTGLRLQSEGAVAVE
;
A
#
# COMPACT_ATOMS: atom_id res chain seq x y z
N MET A 1 -36.19 -3.76 -32.96
CA MET A 1 -34.72 -3.53 -32.89
C MET A 1 -34.34 -3.49 -31.43
N ASN A 2 -33.54 -4.43 -30.93
CA ASN A 2 -33.17 -4.45 -29.52
C ASN A 2 -32.02 -3.47 -29.30
N ALA A 3 -32.27 -2.37 -28.61
CA ALA A 3 -31.22 -1.45 -28.20
C ALA A 3 -30.25 -2.19 -27.25
N ILE A 4 -29.01 -2.40 -27.70
CA ILE A 4 -27.95 -2.96 -26.85
C ILE A 4 -27.64 -1.89 -25.80
N GLY A 5 -28.19 -2.08 -24.59
CA GLY A 5 -28.04 -1.12 -23.50
C GLY A 5 -26.57 -0.86 -23.16
N PRO A 6 -26.24 0.34 -22.61
CA PRO A 6 -24.85 0.74 -22.37
C PRO A 6 -24.12 -0.32 -21.53
N THR A 7 -22.95 -0.73 -22.01
CA THR A 7 -22.11 -1.76 -21.38
C THR A 7 -21.69 -1.31 -19.98
N ALA A 8 -21.35 -2.25 -19.09
CA ALA A 8 -20.93 -1.91 -17.73
C ALA A 8 -19.75 -0.92 -17.70
N ARG A 9 -18.80 -1.04 -18.64
CA ARG A 9 -17.69 -0.08 -18.79
C ARG A 9 -18.18 1.31 -19.21
N ALA A 10 -19.19 1.43 -20.07
CA ALA A 10 -19.78 2.71 -20.44
C ALA A 10 -20.51 3.36 -19.25
N ARG A 11 -21.25 2.59 -18.44
CA ARG A 11 -21.91 3.08 -17.22
C ARG A 11 -20.91 3.54 -16.17
N LEU A 12 -19.87 2.75 -15.91
CA LEU A 12 -18.79 3.12 -14.99
C LEU A 12 -18.07 4.40 -15.48
N ASN A 13 -17.81 4.53 -16.78
CA ASN A 13 -17.25 5.75 -17.35
C ASN A 13 -18.16 6.96 -17.10
N GLN A 14 -19.47 6.88 -17.40
CA GLN A 14 -20.44 7.95 -17.17
C GLN A 14 -20.55 8.33 -15.68
N PHE A 15 -20.53 7.34 -14.78
CA PHE A 15 -20.51 7.57 -13.34
C PHE A 15 -19.25 8.33 -12.90
N LEU A 16 -18.06 7.95 -13.40
CA LEU A 16 -16.81 8.65 -13.09
C LEU A 16 -16.79 10.08 -13.68
N ASP A 17 -17.43 10.32 -14.82
CA ASP A 17 -17.60 11.68 -15.37
C ASP A 17 -18.52 12.53 -14.47
N ALA A 18 -19.65 11.99 -14.00
CA ALA A 18 -20.56 12.70 -13.08
C ALA A 18 -19.87 13.07 -11.74
N VAL A 19 -19.03 12.19 -11.18
CA VAL A 19 -18.18 12.53 -10.02
C VAL A 19 -17.18 13.64 -10.38
N SER A 20 -16.52 13.51 -11.53
CA SER A 20 -15.50 14.46 -12.01
C SER A 20 -16.09 15.87 -12.16
N GLU A 21 -17.23 15.98 -12.84
CA GLU A 21 -17.96 17.23 -13.04
C GLU A 21 -18.42 17.86 -11.72
N ALA A 22 -19.15 17.13 -10.89
CA ALA A 22 -19.74 17.67 -9.66
C ALA A 22 -18.68 18.09 -8.61
N PHE A 23 -17.53 17.42 -8.58
CA PHE A 23 -16.39 17.84 -7.75
C PHE A 23 -15.48 18.86 -8.45
N GLY A 24 -15.64 19.08 -9.76
CA GLY A 24 -14.78 19.92 -10.60
C GLY A 24 -13.32 19.46 -10.62
N VAL A 25 -13.10 18.16 -10.87
CA VAL A 25 -11.79 17.52 -11.08
C VAL A 25 -11.83 16.76 -12.40
N THR A 26 -10.68 16.42 -12.99
CA THR A 26 -10.64 15.54 -14.17
C THR A 26 -10.75 14.06 -13.79
N ARG A 27 -11.21 13.21 -14.74
CA ARG A 27 -11.16 11.75 -14.58
C ARG A 27 -9.72 11.25 -14.32
N GLY A 28 -8.72 11.89 -14.94
CA GLY A 28 -7.30 11.60 -14.72
C GLY A 28 -6.89 11.82 -13.27
N GLU A 29 -7.20 12.99 -12.70
CA GLU A 29 -6.98 13.28 -11.28
C GLU A 29 -7.74 12.30 -10.36
N LEU A 30 -9.01 12.01 -10.66
CA LEU A 30 -9.86 11.10 -9.89
C LEU A 30 -9.22 9.71 -9.75
N LEU A 31 -8.61 9.19 -10.82
CA LEU A 31 -7.89 7.91 -10.84
C LEU A 31 -6.41 8.02 -10.41
N SER A 32 -5.84 9.22 -10.34
CA SER A 32 -4.40 9.42 -10.10
C SER A 32 -3.91 8.98 -8.72
N GLN A 33 -2.58 8.92 -8.58
CA GLN A 33 -1.90 8.73 -7.30
C GLN A 33 -2.10 9.92 -6.31
N LEU A 34 -2.50 11.11 -6.78
CA LEU A 34 -2.51 12.38 -6.02
C LEU A 34 -3.38 12.38 -4.76
N ARG A 35 -2.93 13.16 -3.75
CA ARG A 35 -3.53 13.28 -2.41
C ARG A 35 -4.11 14.68 -2.08
N ILE A 36 -4.34 15.53 -3.08
CA ILE A 36 -4.97 16.86 -2.90
C ILE A 36 -6.39 16.67 -2.30
N PRO A 37 -6.79 17.38 -1.22
CA PRO A 37 -8.02 17.08 -0.47
C PRO A 37 -9.30 17.03 -1.32
N ARG A 38 -9.40 17.86 -2.36
CA ARG A 38 -10.51 17.86 -3.33
C ARG A 38 -10.61 16.54 -4.10
N ILE A 39 -9.49 16.10 -4.68
CA ILE A 39 -9.37 14.86 -5.43
C ILE A 39 -9.60 13.65 -4.51
N VAL A 40 -9.05 13.67 -3.29
CA VAL A 40 -9.24 12.59 -2.31
C VAL A 40 -10.71 12.41 -1.94
N LYS A 41 -11.43 13.50 -1.63
CA LYS A 41 -12.86 13.45 -1.34
C LYS A 41 -13.68 12.97 -2.54
N ALA A 42 -13.41 13.46 -3.74
CA ALA A 42 -14.05 12.98 -4.97
C ALA A 42 -13.88 11.46 -5.17
N ARG A 43 -12.63 10.97 -5.02
CA ARG A 43 -12.28 9.55 -5.13
C ARG A 43 -12.95 8.70 -4.04
N GLN A 44 -13.00 9.20 -2.81
CA GLN A 44 -13.66 8.53 -1.68
C GLN A 44 -15.18 8.48 -1.86
N THR A 45 -15.80 9.52 -2.43
CA THR A 45 -17.22 9.51 -2.83
C THR A 45 -17.47 8.50 -3.94
N ALA A 46 -16.63 8.46 -4.98
CA ALA A 46 -16.77 7.50 -6.08
C ALA A 46 -16.70 6.04 -5.58
N ILE A 47 -15.67 5.72 -4.79
CA ILE A 47 -15.51 4.41 -4.15
C ILE A 47 -16.69 4.09 -3.21
N GLY A 48 -17.09 5.05 -2.38
CA GLY A 48 -18.17 4.89 -1.43
C GLY A 48 -19.50 4.53 -2.08
N ILE A 49 -19.86 5.19 -3.19
CA ILE A 49 -21.07 4.86 -3.95
C ILE A 49 -20.93 3.48 -4.60
N LEU A 50 -19.83 3.17 -5.29
CA LEU A 50 -19.64 1.86 -5.96
C LEU A 50 -19.61 0.65 -5.00
N LEU A 51 -19.36 0.88 -3.71
CA LEU A 51 -19.48 -0.15 -2.66
C LEU A 51 -20.93 -0.43 -2.25
N ASN A 52 -21.81 0.57 -2.34
CA ASN A 52 -23.21 0.51 -1.90
C ASN A 52 -24.20 0.34 -3.07
N ASP A 53 -23.85 0.79 -4.27
CA ASP A 53 -24.55 0.53 -5.53
C ASP A 53 -23.64 -0.22 -6.51
N ARG A 54 -24.05 -1.44 -6.88
CA ARG A 54 -23.35 -2.32 -7.83
C ARG A 54 -23.96 -2.28 -9.25
N SER A 55 -25.02 -1.50 -9.48
CA SER A 55 -25.77 -1.46 -10.75
C SER A 55 -24.94 -1.01 -11.97
N GLY A 56 -23.89 -0.23 -11.72
CA GLY A 56 -22.93 0.25 -12.73
C GLY A 56 -21.73 -0.68 -12.99
N LEU A 57 -21.52 -1.72 -12.17
CA LEU A 57 -20.34 -2.58 -12.25
C LEU A 57 -20.55 -3.81 -13.17
N PRO A 58 -19.46 -4.42 -13.72
CA PRO A 58 -19.53 -5.71 -14.40
C PRO A 58 -20.06 -6.82 -13.48
N ARG A 59 -20.56 -7.94 -14.04
CA ARG A 59 -20.89 -9.13 -13.23
C ARG A 59 -19.66 -9.60 -12.45
N GLY A 60 -19.83 -9.84 -11.15
CA GLY A 60 -18.73 -10.08 -10.20
C GLY A 60 -18.30 -8.80 -9.48
N GLY A 61 -18.11 -7.73 -10.24
CA GLY A 61 -17.67 -6.41 -9.80
C GLY A 61 -18.48 -5.86 -8.62
N GLY A 62 -17.81 -5.76 -7.46
CA GLY A 62 -18.39 -5.22 -6.23
C GLY A 62 -17.67 -5.63 -4.95
N SER A 63 -16.58 -6.39 -5.07
CA SER A 63 -15.65 -6.66 -3.97
C SER A 63 -14.62 -5.54 -3.79
N LEU A 64 -14.04 -5.44 -2.59
CA LEU A 64 -13.01 -4.43 -2.27
C LEU A 64 -11.81 -4.47 -3.23
N PRO A 65 -11.26 -5.64 -3.64
CA PRO A 65 -10.13 -5.68 -4.58
C PRO A 65 -10.47 -5.23 -6.00
N GLU A 66 -11.67 -5.52 -6.51
CA GLU A 66 -12.07 -5.10 -7.86
C GLU A 66 -12.23 -3.58 -7.97
N ILE A 67 -12.85 -2.96 -6.96
CA ILE A 67 -12.92 -1.50 -6.86
C ILE A 67 -11.51 -0.93 -6.66
N GLY A 68 -10.63 -1.64 -5.94
CA GLY A 68 -9.20 -1.32 -5.84
C GLY A 68 -8.51 -1.23 -7.20
N ARG A 69 -8.67 -2.26 -8.06
CA ARG A 69 -8.15 -2.28 -9.44
C ARG A 69 -8.68 -1.13 -10.31
N ILE A 70 -9.92 -0.68 -10.11
CA ILE A 70 -10.51 0.44 -10.86
C ILE A 70 -9.80 1.78 -10.55
N PHE A 71 -9.30 1.96 -9.32
CA PHE A 71 -8.70 3.22 -8.84
C PHE A 71 -7.19 3.19 -8.63
N ASP A 72 -6.50 2.10 -9.01
CA ASP A 72 -5.09 1.83 -8.68
C ASP A 72 -4.82 1.91 -7.16
N ARG A 73 -5.63 1.18 -6.37
CA ARG A 73 -5.57 1.18 -4.89
C ARG A 73 -5.68 -0.20 -4.28
N ASP A 74 -5.00 -0.37 -3.15
CA ASP A 74 -5.21 -1.53 -2.29
C ASP A 74 -6.61 -1.56 -1.65
N HIS A 75 -7.12 -2.76 -1.43
CA HIS A 75 -8.43 -3.04 -0.83
C HIS A 75 -8.65 -2.40 0.55
N THR A 76 -7.59 -2.18 1.36
CA THR A 76 -7.70 -1.44 2.62
C THR A 76 -8.02 0.04 2.39
N THR A 77 -7.42 0.66 1.36
CA THR A 77 -7.74 2.05 0.98
C THR A 77 -9.19 2.18 0.54
N VAL A 78 -9.71 1.17 -0.18
CA VAL A 78 -11.12 1.07 -0.57
C VAL A 78 -12.03 0.98 0.66
N LEU A 79 -11.67 0.17 1.66
CA LEU A 79 -12.41 0.07 2.94
C LEU A 79 -12.39 1.39 3.73
N HIS A 80 -11.24 2.07 3.79
CA HIS A 80 -11.12 3.39 4.43
C HIS A 80 -11.95 4.47 3.71
N ALA A 81 -12.02 4.43 2.38
CA ALA A 81 -12.88 5.30 1.59
C ALA A 81 -14.37 5.05 1.85
N GLY A 82 -14.81 3.78 1.89
CA GLY A 82 -16.19 3.41 2.23
C GLY A 82 -16.62 3.92 3.62
N ARG A 83 -15.74 3.79 4.62
CA ARG A 83 -15.96 4.33 5.98
C ARG A 83 -16.00 5.87 6.03
N ALA A 84 -15.25 6.56 5.15
CA ALA A 84 -15.33 8.01 5.05
C ALA A 84 -16.67 8.46 4.45
N TYR A 85 -17.08 7.83 3.34
CA TYR A 85 -18.37 8.04 2.69
C TYR A 85 -19.56 7.80 3.63
N GLN A 86 -19.55 6.71 4.41
CA GLN A 86 -20.63 6.41 5.37
C GLN A 86 -20.84 7.55 6.38
N ARG A 87 -19.78 8.12 6.95
CA ARG A 87 -19.87 9.25 7.89
C ARG A 87 -20.37 10.54 7.25
N TRP A 88 -20.11 10.77 5.95
CA TRP A 88 -20.64 11.93 5.24
C TRP A 88 -22.13 11.77 4.91
N CYS A 89 -22.57 10.55 4.61
CA CYS A 89 -23.98 10.22 4.45
C CYS A 89 -24.75 10.36 5.77
N GLU A 90 -24.17 9.87 6.87
CA GLU A 90 -24.68 10.06 8.24
C GLU A 90 -24.78 11.55 8.63
N ALA A 91 -23.72 12.33 8.41
CA ALA A 91 -23.71 13.78 8.67
C ALA A 91 -24.67 14.60 7.77
N LEU A 92 -25.19 14.00 6.69
CA LEU A 92 -26.22 14.56 5.82
C LEU A 92 -27.62 13.99 6.09
N GLY A 93 -27.78 13.04 7.01
CA GLY A 93 -29.06 12.40 7.32
C GLY A 93 -29.60 11.52 6.18
N VAL A 94 -28.74 10.96 5.33
CA VAL A 94 -29.13 10.20 4.12
C VAL A 94 -28.56 8.78 4.11
N GLU A 95 -29.36 7.80 3.70
CA GLU A 95 -28.96 6.39 3.65
C GLU A 95 -27.72 6.18 2.76
N PRO A 96 -26.68 5.38 3.15
CA PRO A 96 -25.48 5.17 2.33
C PRO A 96 -25.74 4.46 0.99
N ALA A 97 -26.73 3.57 0.93
CA ALA A 97 -27.29 3.08 -0.32
C ALA A 97 -28.20 4.16 -0.94
N CYS A 98 -28.21 4.28 -2.27
CA CYS A 98 -29.04 5.29 -2.92
C CYS A 98 -29.53 4.80 -4.29
N ALA A 99 -30.82 4.97 -4.55
CA ALA A 99 -31.43 4.69 -5.84
C ALA A 99 -31.02 5.69 -6.94
N ASP A 100 -30.48 6.85 -6.54
CA ASP A 100 -29.97 7.88 -7.45
C ASP A 100 -28.54 8.28 -7.07
N PRO A 101 -27.52 7.66 -7.71
CA PRO A 101 -26.12 8.00 -7.45
C PRO A 101 -25.77 9.42 -7.94
N ALA A 102 -26.48 10.01 -8.91
CA ALA A 102 -26.18 11.36 -9.41
C ALA A 102 -26.57 12.43 -8.37
N ASN A 103 -27.77 12.34 -7.81
CA ASN A 103 -28.18 13.20 -6.69
C ASN A 103 -27.28 12.99 -5.46
N ARG A 104 -26.81 11.76 -5.21
CA ARG A 104 -25.85 11.48 -4.13
C ARG A 104 -24.50 12.18 -4.34
N ILE A 105 -23.97 12.15 -5.55
CA ILE A 105 -22.72 12.84 -5.93
C ILE A 105 -22.87 14.35 -5.67
N ILE A 106 -23.97 14.96 -6.15
CA ILE A 106 -24.24 16.40 -5.98
C ILE A 106 -24.35 16.78 -4.49
N ALA A 107 -25.07 15.99 -3.69
CA ALA A 107 -25.22 16.24 -2.26
C ALA A 107 -23.87 16.23 -1.51
N LEU A 108 -23.00 15.26 -1.80
CA LEU A 108 -21.68 15.15 -1.18
C LEU A 108 -20.69 16.22 -1.68
N ALA A 109 -20.75 16.58 -2.96
CA ALA A 109 -19.97 17.69 -3.50
C ALA A 109 -20.39 19.03 -2.85
N ARG A 110 -21.69 19.26 -2.62
CA ARG A 110 -22.23 20.43 -1.89
C ARG A 110 -21.76 20.42 -0.42
N HIS A 111 -21.91 19.30 0.28
CA HIS A 111 -21.45 19.11 1.67
C HIS A 111 -19.95 19.40 1.87
N HIS A 112 -19.13 19.15 0.85
CA HIS A 112 -17.69 19.42 0.89
C HIS A 112 -17.27 20.80 0.37
N GLY A 113 -18.21 21.65 -0.06
CA GLY A 113 -17.92 22.98 -0.60
C GLY A 113 -17.25 22.96 -1.98
N PHE A 114 -17.38 21.86 -2.74
CA PHE A 114 -16.76 21.71 -4.08
C PHE A 114 -17.76 21.75 -5.23
N TYR A 115 -19.05 21.54 -4.96
CA TYR A 115 -20.09 21.69 -5.97
C TYR A 115 -20.18 23.16 -6.38
N ARG A 116 -19.53 23.48 -7.49
CA ARG A 116 -19.87 24.67 -8.25
C ARG A 116 -21.23 24.41 -8.86
N GLU A 117 -22.26 25.04 -8.30
CA GLU A 117 -23.56 25.10 -8.97
C GLU A 117 -23.35 25.56 -10.40
N ALA A 118 -23.86 24.77 -11.36
CA ALA A 118 -23.51 24.88 -12.76
C ALA A 118 -23.93 26.26 -13.27
N ALA A 119 -22.99 27.21 -13.25
CA ALA A 119 -23.23 28.63 -13.43
C ALA A 119 -23.95 28.83 -14.77
N SER A 120 -25.21 29.25 -14.70
CA SER A 120 -26.23 28.87 -15.69
C SER A 120 -25.74 28.98 -17.13
N VAL A 121 -25.66 27.84 -17.81
CA VAL A 121 -25.14 27.75 -19.19
C VAL A 121 -25.99 28.58 -20.17
N ALA A 122 -27.19 29.00 -19.76
CA ALA A 122 -28.02 30.01 -20.41
C ALA A 122 -27.35 31.39 -20.61
N ALA A 123 -26.13 31.62 -20.10
CA ALA A 123 -25.37 32.86 -20.30
C ALA A 123 -24.04 32.70 -21.05
N TYR A 124 -23.60 31.49 -21.44
CA TYR A 124 -22.48 31.36 -22.39
C TYR A 124 -23.00 31.52 -23.83
N SER A 125 -23.40 32.74 -24.16
CA SER A 125 -23.42 33.16 -25.57
C SER A 125 -22.00 32.96 -26.10
N PRO A 126 -21.79 32.21 -27.19
CA PRO A 126 -20.45 32.03 -27.73
C PRO A 126 -19.85 33.42 -28.01
N PRO A 127 -18.55 33.64 -27.70
CA PRO A 127 -17.91 34.91 -28.01
C PRO A 127 -18.15 35.22 -29.49
N PRO A 128 -18.56 36.46 -29.84
CA PRO A 128 -18.85 36.81 -31.22
C PRO A 128 -17.63 36.43 -32.07
N PRO A 129 -17.83 35.82 -33.25
CA PRO A 129 -16.74 35.22 -34.02
C PRO A 129 -15.65 36.27 -34.21
N ILE A 130 -14.46 35.98 -33.69
CA ILE A 130 -13.33 36.92 -33.69
C ILE A 130 -13.16 37.39 -35.14
N PRO A 131 -13.36 38.69 -35.44
CA PRO A 131 -13.31 39.16 -36.81
C PRO A 131 -11.93 38.83 -37.35
N ALA A 132 -11.89 38.07 -38.45
CA ALA A 132 -10.67 37.46 -38.95
C ALA A 132 -9.56 38.51 -39.03
N GLN A 133 -8.54 38.37 -38.17
CA GLN A 133 -7.48 39.36 -38.13
C GLN A 133 -6.82 39.38 -39.51
N PRO A 134 -6.77 40.54 -40.20
CA PRO A 134 -6.02 40.63 -41.44
C PRO A 134 -4.58 40.23 -41.14
N ALA A 135 -3.97 39.45 -42.04
CA ALA A 135 -2.67 38.84 -41.80
C ALA A 135 -1.66 39.89 -41.35
N ALA A 136 -1.26 39.83 -40.08
CA ALA A 136 -0.33 40.78 -39.51
C ALA A 136 1.07 40.49 -40.08
N ASP A 137 1.69 41.50 -40.69
CA ASP A 137 3.08 41.40 -41.15
C ASP A 137 4.01 40.93 -40.02
N PRO A 138 5.04 40.12 -40.32
CA PRO A 138 5.88 39.50 -39.32
C PRO A 138 6.59 40.56 -38.46
N GLN A 139 6.12 40.70 -37.22
CA GLN A 139 6.74 41.57 -36.23
C GLN A 139 8.19 41.12 -35.97
N PRO A 140 9.17 42.04 -35.91
CA PRO A 140 10.56 41.68 -35.66
C PRO A 140 10.70 41.05 -34.27
N VAL A 141 11.51 39.99 -34.19
CA VAL A 141 11.72 39.22 -32.96
C VAL A 141 12.29 40.16 -31.87
N PRO A 142 11.67 40.23 -30.68
CA PRO A 142 12.18 41.09 -29.61
C PRO A 142 13.54 40.57 -29.13
N VAL A 143 14.55 41.45 -29.16
CA VAL A 143 15.91 41.15 -28.69
C VAL A 143 15.88 40.88 -27.18
N CYS A 144 16.44 39.75 -26.74
CA CYS A 144 16.57 39.42 -25.33
C CYS A 144 17.32 40.53 -24.58
N GLN A 145 16.64 41.18 -23.63
CA GLN A 145 17.31 41.99 -22.61
C GLN A 145 17.83 41.06 -21.50
N PRO A 146 19.02 41.35 -20.92
CA PRO A 146 19.56 40.53 -19.85
C PRO A 146 18.72 40.63 -18.57
N GLU A 147 18.58 39.51 -17.88
CA GLU A 147 17.77 39.36 -16.68
C GLU A 147 18.37 40.13 -15.48
N PRO A 148 17.59 40.96 -14.75
CA PRO A 148 18.10 41.71 -13.61
C PRO A 148 18.30 40.80 -12.39
N ALA A 149 19.49 40.87 -11.78
CA ALA A 149 19.87 40.00 -10.66
C ALA A 149 18.98 40.19 -9.42
N LEU A 150 18.57 39.07 -8.82
CA LEU A 150 17.78 39.04 -7.58
C LEU A 150 18.63 39.45 -6.36
N PRO A 151 18.08 40.23 -5.40
CA PRO A 151 18.79 40.61 -4.19
C PRO A 151 18.86 39.46 -3.18
N THR A 152 20.03 39.24 -2.58
CA THR A 152 20.28 38.20 -1.58
C THR A 152 19.80 38.64 -0.20
N THR A 153 18.70 38.05 0.30
CA THR A 153 18.21 38.31 1.66
C THR A 153 19.00 37.51 2.70
N ILE A 154 19.67 38.22 3.62
CA ILE A 154 20.33 37.63 4.80
C ILE A 154 19.26 37.24 5.83
N VAL A 155 19.45 36.08 6.49
CA VAL A 155 18.54 35.56 7.53
C VAL A 155 19.33 35.32 8.81
N ASP A 156 18.96 36.02 9.89
CA ASP A 156 19.55 35.82 11.22
C ASP A 156 19.02 34.54 11.91
N PRO A 157 19.84 33.84 12.72
CA PRO A 157 19.45 32.63 13.42
C PRO A 157 18.63 32.90 14.69
N LEU A 158 17.60 32.08 14.93
CA LEU A 158 16.81 32.10 16.16
C LEU A 158 17.57 31.46 17.36
N PRO A 159 17.36 31.94 18.60
CA PRO A 159 18.02 31.41 19.78
C PRO A 159 17.47 30.05 20.24
N VAL A 160 18.35 29.19 20.74
CA VAL A 160 18.01 27.90 21.34
C VAL A 160 17.49 28.12 22.77
N SER A 161 16.37 27.48 23.13
CA SER A 161 15.82 27.47 24.49
C SER A 161 16.05 26.12 25.17
N THR A 162 16.52 26.13 26.41
CA THR A 162 16.87 24.94 27.20
C THR A 162 16.01 24.84 28.46
N ALA A 163 15.23 23.77 28.59
CA ALA A 163 14.46 23.48 29.80
C ALA A 163 14.36 21.97 30.06
N LYS A 164 14.84 21.53 31.23
CA LYS A 164 14.58 20.23 31.85
C LYS A 164 13.57 20.46 32.99
N PRO A 165 12.72 19.48 33.32
CA PRO A 165 12.84 18.93 34.69
C PRO A 165 12.67 17.40 34.74
N GLU A 166 12.70 16.86 35.96
CA GLU A 166 12.79 15.42 36.26
C GLU A 166 11.48 14.86 36.84
N ALA A 167 11.44 13.55 37.09
CA ALA A 167 10.26 12.80 37.56
C ALA A 167 9.97 12.97 39.07
N PRO A 168 8.90 12.35 39.59
CA PRO A 168 9.14 11.06 40.27
C PRO A 168 8.15 9.93 39.87
N VAL A 169 8.22 8.80 40.59
CA VAL A 169 7.77 7.47 40.13
C VAL A 169 6.78 6.82 41.14
N SER A 170 6.10 5.75 40.70
CA SER A 170 5.37 4.73 41.50
C SER A 170 3.93 5.06 41.94
N ALA A 171 2.99 4.10 42.12
CA ALA A 171 2.79 2.70 41.65
C ALA A 171 1.35 2.24 42.12
N LEU A 172 0.83 0.99 42.09
CA LEU A 172 1.32 -0.35 41.68
C LEU A 172 0.10 -1.31 41.46
N ALA A 173 -0.08 -1.95 40.30
CA ALA A 173 -0.84 -3.21 40.13
C ALA A 173 -0.43 -3.88 38.78
N ILE A 174 0.13 -5.10 38.65
CA ILE A 174 -0.21 -6.45 39.18
C ILE A 174 -1.47 -7.03 38.52
N LEU A 175 -1.48 -8.18 37.82
CA LEU A 175 -0.48 -9.15 37.29
C LEU A 175 -1.21 -9.94 36.14
N PRO A 176 -0.65 -10.92 35.38
CA PRO A 176 0.65 -11.59 35.50
C PRO A 176 1.53 -11.65 34.21
N PRO A 177 2.84 -11.93 34.34
CA PRO A 177 3.66 -12.48 33.27
C PRO A 177 3.63 -14.02 33.27
N THR A 178 3.77 -14.65 32.09
CA THR A 178 4.68 -15.79 31.82
C THR A 178 4.49 -16.29 30.38
N ILE A 179 5.37 -15.88 29.47
CA ILE A 179 5.79 -16.70 28.32
C ILE A 179 7.32 -16.57 28.25
N GLY A 180 8.01 -17.39 29.04
CA GLY A 180 9.45 -17.59 28.94
C GLY A 180 9.73 -18.97 28.37
N GLY A 181 10.72 -19.09 27.48
CA GLY A 181 11.09 -20.32 26.80
C GLY A 181 11.38 -20.10 25.32
N ASP A 182 12.26 -20.91 24.76
CA ASP A 182 12.86 -20.70 23.43
C ASP A 182 11.86 -20.93 22.29
N LEU A 183 11.16 -19.86 21.92
CA LEU A 183 10.17 -19.81 20.82
C LEU A 183 10.79 -19.88 19.41
N PHE A 184 12.11 -19.76 19.35
CA PHE A 184 12.95 -19.99 18.17
C PHE A 184 13.91 -21.12 18.55
N GLY A 185 14.33 -21.95 17.58
CA GLY A 185 15.35 -22.98 17.84
C GLY A 185 16.73 -22.39 18.17
N PRO A 186 17.76 -23.23 18.37
CA PRO A 186 19.13 -22.76 18.24
C PRO A 186 19.27 -22.03 16.89
N PHE A 187 19.81 -20.82 16.93
CA PHE A 187 20.02 -20.02 15.71
C PHE A 187 21.10 -20.68 14.87
N ASP A 188 20.75 -21.08 13.65
CA ASP A 188 21.71 -21.62 12.70
C ASP A 188 22.44 -20.49 11.97
N LEU A 189 23.76 -20.45 12.15
CA LEU A 189 24.63 -19.47 11.51
C LEU A 189 24.85 -19.83 10.04
N ASP A 190 24.89 -21.12 9.67
CA ASP A 190 25.13 -21.56 8.30
C ASP A 190 23.95 -21.13 7.41
N GLY A 191 22.72 -21.42 7.85
CA GLY A 191 21.49 -20.95 7.21
C GLY A 191 21.40 -19.42 7.08
N PHE A 192 21.90 -18.64 8.05
CA PHE A 192 21.99 -17.18 7.91
C PHE A 192 23.03 -16.73 6.87
N THR A 193 24.19 -17.40 6.78
CA THR A 193 25.18 -17.05 5.74
C THR A 193 24.70 -17.41 4.33
N ALA A 194 23.80 -18.39 4.19
CA ALA A 194 23.22 -18.81 2.92
C ALA A 194 22.14 -17.86 2.35
N LEU A 195 21.53 -17.00 3.18
CA LEU A 195 20.55 -15.99 2.75
C LEU A 195 21.19 -14.90 1.87
N ASP A 196 20.40 -14.29 0.99
CA ASP A 196 20.83 -13.10 0.24
C ASP A 196 20.96 -11.85 1.14
N GLU A 197 21.62 -10.79 0.66
CA GLU A 197 21.88 -9.61 1.49
C GLU A 197 20.60 -8.86 1.91
N ALA A 198 19.55 -8.85 1.10
CA ALA A 198 18.27 -8.25 1.45
C ALA A 198 17.48 -9.12 2.44
N GLU A 199 17.55 -10.45 2.30
CA GLU A 199 16.99 -11.41 3.26
C GLU A 199 17.69 -11.32 4.63
N ARG A 200 19.04 -11.26 4.66
CA ARG A 200 19.81 -11.00 5.88
C ARG A 200 19.41 -9.66 6.53
N GLN A 201 19.26 -8.60 5.73
CA GLN A 201 18.81 -7.29 6.22
C GLN A 201 17.39 -7.34 6.83
N GLU A 202 16.42 -8.03 6.21
CA GLU A 202 15.09 -8.20 6.81
C GLU A 202 15.14 -9.08 8.07
N MET A 203 15.93 -10.16 8.10
CA MET A 203 16.06 -11.04 9.27
C MET A 203 16.65 -10.31 10.49
N LEU A 204 17.70 -9.51 10.29
CA LEU A 204 18.31 -8.68 11.33
C LEU A 204 17.34 -7.61 11.87
N LEU A 205 16.57 -6.97 10.97
CA LEU A 205 15.54 -6.01 11.35
C LEU A 205 14.43 -6.66 12.19
N LEU A 206 13.93 -7.84 11.79
CA LEU A 206 12.89 -8.55 12.54
C LEU A 206 13.37 -9.03 13.91
N PHE A 207 14.65 -9.39 14.03
CA PHE A 207 15.24 -9.69 15.33
C PHE A 207 15.35 -8.43 16.21
N ALA A 208 15.75 -7.29 15.64
CA ALA A 208 15.81 -6.01 16.36
C ALA A 208 14.42 -5.51 16.79
N GLU A 209 13.39 -5.65 15.94
CA GLU A 209 11.99 -5.37 16.28
C GLU A 209 11.49 -6.28 17.40
N ARG A 210 11.79 -7.58 17.36
CA ARG A 210 11.49 -8.54 18.43
C ARG A 210 12.12 -8.12 19.76
N GLN A 211 13.41 -7.78 19.77
CA GLN A 211 14.11 -7.36 20.99
C GLN A 211 13.52 -6.07 21.60
N ARG A 212 13.00 -5.14 20.78
CA ARG A 212 12.23 -3.96 21.25
C ARG A 212 10.87 -4.33 21.85
N SER A 213 10.21 -5.36 21.31
CA SER A 213 8.91 -5.83 21.81
C SER A 213 9.01 -6.67 23.08
N GLU A 214 10.10 -7.43 23.25
CA GLU A 214 10.35 -8.24 24.45
C GLU A 214 10.81 -7.39 25.64
N ASP A 215 11.54 -6.29 25.38
CA ASP A 215 12.00 -5.35 26.40
C ASP A 215 11.95 -3.90 25.88
N PRO A 216 10.77 -3.24 25.96
CA PRO A 216 10.59 -1.85 25.51
C PRO A 216 11.40 -0.81 26.29
N SER A 217 12.12 -1.21 27.36
CA SER A 217 12.98 -0.32 28.13
C SER A 217 14.40 -0.19 27.55
N ARG A 218 14.78 -1.08 26.63
CA ARG A 218 16.10 -1.05 25.99
C ARG A 218 16.25 0.13 25.05
N SER A 219 17.41 0.77 25.13
CA SER A 219 17.84 1.71 24.10
C SER A 219 18.07 0.99 22.77
N GLU A 220 17.91 1.71 21.67
CA GLU A 220 18.18 1.22 20.32
C GLU A 220 19.60 0.65 20.18
N ALA A 221 20.59 1.29 20.80
CA ALA A 221 21.96 0.77 20.83
C ALA A 221 22.09 -0.57 21.58
N ALA A 222 21.33 -0.81 22.65
CA ALA A 222 21.33 -2.09 23.35
C ALA A 222 20.64 -3.19 22.53
N VAL A 223 19.57 -2.86 21.79
CA VAL A 223 18.90 -3.75 20.83
C VAL A 223 19.83 -4.13 19.68
N LEU A 224 20.53 -3.15 19.09
CA LEU A 224 21.49 -3.41 18.01
C LEU A 224 22.68 -4.23 18.50
N MET A 225 23.22 -3.96 19.70
CA MET A 225 24.27 -4.81 20.30
C MET A 225 23.80 -6.24 20.58
N ALA A 226 22.56 -6.43 21.03
CA ALA A 226 21.99 -7.77 21.24
C ALA A 226 21.78 -8.50 19.90
N THR A 227 21.36 -7.79 18.86
CA THR A 227 21.19 -8.33 17.50
C THR A 227 22.55 -8.71 16.91
N ALA A 228 23.54 -7.81 16.95
CA ALA A 228 24.90 -8.08 16.48
C ALA A 228 25.49 -9.33 17.16
N LYS A 229 25.39 -9.43 18.49
CA LYS A 229 25.85 -10.60 19.26
C LYS A 229 25.13 -11.90 18.90
N ALA A 230 23.83 -11.85 18.57
CA ALA A 230 23.05 -13.05 18.26
C ALA A 230 23.39 -13.68 16.89
N PHE A 231 23.99 -12.91 15.98
CA PHE A 231 24.36 -13.31 14.62
C PHE A 231 25.90 -13.37 14.42
N ASP A 232 26.67 -13.31 15.51
CA ASP A 232 28.14 -13.13 15.56
C ASP A 232 28.69 -11.99 14.65
N LEU A 233 27.90 -10.94 14.47
CA LEU A 233 28.27 -9.77 13.70
C LEU A 233 29.00 -8.75 14.55
N THR A 234 30.02 -8.11 13.97
CA THR A 234 30.53 -6.85 14.54
C THR A 234 29.49 -5.75 14.35
N ARG A 235 29.42 -4.82 15.31
CA ARG A 235 28.49 -3.68 15.23
C ARG A 235 28.63 -2.87 13.94
N SER A 236 29.85 -2.67 13.44
CA SER A 236 30.12 -1.95 12.19
C SER A 236 29.67 -2.68 10.92
N VAL A 237 29.40 -4.00 10.99
CA VAL A 237 28.73 -4.74 9.91
C VAL A 237 27.22 -4.57 10.02
N LEU A 238 26.65 -4.69 11.23
CA LEU A 238 25.20 -4.46 11.44
C LEU A 238 24.79 -3.03 11.08
N ASP A 239 25.51 -2.01 11.55
CA ASP A 239 25.19 -0.61 11.28
C ASP A 239 25.21 -0.34 9.76
N ARG A 240 26.18 -0.87 9.01
CA ARG A 240 26.24 -0.79 7.53
C ARG A 240 25.03 -1.45 6.84
N LEU A 241 24.71 -2.69 7.22
CA LEU A 241 23.58 -3.44 6.67
C LEU A 241 22.24 -2.70 6.83
N LEU A 242 22.11 -1.90 7.88
CA LEU A 242 20.93 -1.08 8.12
C LEU A 242 20.98 0.26 7.37
N GLU A 243 22.13 0.93 7.32
CA GLU A 243 22.33 2.19 6.59
C GLU A 243 22.09 2.07 5.08
N GLU A 244 22.51 0.96 4.45
CA GLU A 244 22.32 0.71 3.01
C GLU A 244 20.84 0.60 2.59
N ARG A 245 19.92 0.36 3.53
CA ARG A 245 18.46 0.40 3.31
C ARG A 245 17.88 1.81 3.38
N HIS A 246 18.55 2.73 4.10
CA HIS A 246 18.16 4.12 4.22
C HIS A 246 18.73 5.02 3.11
N ALA A 247 19.78 4.57 2.42
CA ALA A 247 20.21 5.18 1.17
C ALA A 247 19.06 5.13 0.12
N PRO A 248 18.64 6.26 -0.47
CA PRO A 248 17.56 6.27 -1.45
C PRO A 248 18.03 5.59 -2.74
N ARG A 249 17.69 4.30 -2.91
CA ARG A 249 17.92 3.54 -4.14
C ARG A 249 17.30 4.31 -5.32
N ARG A 250 18.14 4.81 -6.23
CA ARG A 250 17.67 5.43 -7.48
C ARG A 250 16.77 4.42 -8.21
N PRO A 251 15.61 4.84 -8.74
CA PRO A 251 14.73 3.91 -9.44
C PRO A 251 15.44 3.37 -10.69
N LEU A 252 15.58 2.05 -10.79
CA LEU A 252 15.94 1.38 -12.04
C LEU A 252 14.84 1.71 -13.06
N GLY A 253 15.14 2.54 -14.04
CA GLY A 253 14.18 3.00 -15.05
C GLY A 253 14.36 4.45 -15.51
N LEU A 254 15.06 5.30 -14.75
CA LEU A 254 15.51 6.60 -15.27
C LEU A 254 16.77 6.43 -16.13
N LEU A 255 16.55 5.97 -17.36
CA LEU A 255 17.44 6.23 -18.49
C LEU A 255 17.45 7.74 -18.77
N SER A 256 18.58 8.26 -19.26
CA SER A 256 18.70 9.63 -19.76
C SER A 256 18.00 9.78 -21.12
N ASP A 257 17.51 10.99 -21.42
CA ASP A 257 16.69 11.32 -22.60
C ASP A 257 17.44 11.32 -23.97
N GLU A 258 18.44 10.44 -24.16
CA GLU A 258 19.43 10.48 -25.26
C GLU A 258 19.58 9.13 -26.02
N ASP A 259 18.56 8.25 -26.01
CA ASP A 259 18.58 6.98 -26.77
C ASP A 259 17.27 6.73 -27.54
N ASP A 260 17.08 7.47 -28.63
CA ASP A 260 15.89 7.43 -29.49
C ASP A 260 16.02 6.34 -30.58
N LEU A 261 15.71 5.08 -30.23
CA LEU A 261 15.74 3.95 -31.16
C LEU A 261 14.38 3.25 -31.35
N VAL A 262 13.87 3.34 -32.57
CA VAL A 262 12.57 2.80 -33.01
C VAL A 262 12.51 1.27 -32.93
N VAL A 263 11.69 0.75 -32.01
CA VAL A 263 11.32 -0.68 -31.98
C VAL A 263 9.96 -0.89 -32.67
N PRO A 264 9.86 -1.71 -33.74
CA PRO A 264 8.61 -1.90 -34.46
C PRO A 264 7.60 -2.76 -33.69
N MET A 265 6.31 -2.40 -33.80
CA MET A 265 5.21 -3.16 -33.19
C MET A 265 5.24 -4.65 -33.56
N ARG A 266 5.33 -5.52 -32.54
CA ARG A 266 4.91 -6.92 -32.64
C ARG A 266 3.61 -7.14 -31.86
N ARG A 267 2.84 -8.14 -32.30
CA ARG A 267 1.48 -8.44 -31.82
C ARG A 267 1.47 -8.76 -30.31
N PRO A 268 0.37 -8.49 -29.59
CA PRO A 268 0.26 -8.84 -28.17
C PRO A 268 0.36 -10.36 -27.99
N LEU A 269 1.41 -10.80 -27.30
CA LEU A 269 1.34 -12.05 -26.52
C LEU A 269 0.49 -11.78 -25.28
N GLU A 270 -0.29 -12.79 -24.86
CA GLU A 270 -0.97 -12.77 -23.58
C GLU A 270 0.03 -12.94 -22.44
N PHE A 271 0.70 -11.84 -22.07
CA PHE A 271 1.47 -11.79 -20.83
C PHE A 271 0.53 -11.93 -19.64
N ARG A 272 0.34 -13.17 -19.20
CA ARG A 272 0.06 -13.45 -17.78
C ARG A 272 1.26 -12.97 -16.99
N ILE A 273 1.21 -11.70 -16.57
CA ILE A 273 2.02 -11.25 -15.44
C ILE A 273 1.64 -12.18 -14.28
N ALA A 274 2.60 -12.97 -13.80
CA ALA A 274 2.39 -13.74 -12.58
C ALA A 274 2.19 -12.73 -11.45
N GLU A 275 0.98 -12.63 -10.90
CA GLU A 275 0.70 -11.79 -9.74
C GLU A 275 1.58 -12.32 -8.59
N GLY A 276 2.66 -11.59 -8.28
CA GLY A 276 3.63 -12.00 -7.26
C GLY A 276 2.98 -12.11 -5.87
N PRO A 277 3.56 -12.91 -4.96
CA PRO A 277 2.89 -13.31 -3.72
C PRO A 277 2.41 -12.09 -2.93
N THR A 278 1.15 -12.15 -2.51
CA THR A 278 0.52 -11.08 -1.73
C THR A 278 1.30 -10.86 -0.41
N PRO A 279 1.17 -9.69 0.24
CA PRO A 279 1.82 -9.46 1.52
C PRO A 279 1.49 -10.55 2.56
N ALA A 280 0.25 -11.04 2.56
CA ALA A 280 -0.18 -12.09 3.48
C ALA A 280 0.47 -13.45 3.19
N GLU A 281 0.67 -13.81 1.91
CA GLU A 281 1.39 -15.02 1.50
C GLU A 281 2.88 -14.92 1.83
N ARG A 282 3.54 -13.77 1.57
CA ARG A 282 4.92 -13.53 2.01
C ARG A 282 5.08 -13.67 3.53
N ASN A 283 4.18 -13.07 4.30
CA ASN A 283 4.18 -13.21 5.76
C ASN A 283 3.95 -14.66 6.21
N PHE A 284 3.18 -15.45 5.46
CA PHE A 284 3.01 -16.88 5.70
C PHE A 284 4.27 -17.68 5.37
N THR A 285 4.97 -17.38 4.26
CA THR A 285 6.23 -18.04 3.91
C THR A 285 7.28 -17.81 5.01
N VAL A 286 7.47 -16.57 5.46
CA VAL A 286 8.39 -16.24 6.56
C VAL A 286 7.96 -16.92 7.88
N PHE A 287 6.65 -16.95 8.18
CA PHE A 287 6.14 -17.71 9.34
C PHE A 287 6.44 -19.22 9.23
N ALA A 288 6.25 -19.81 8.05
CA ALA A 288 6.49 -21.22 7.81
C ALA A 288 7.99 -21.56 7.91
N GLN A 289 8.86 -20.74 7.35
CA GLN A 289 10.31 -20.85 7.50
C GLN A 289 10.75 -20.75 8.97
N ILE A 290 10.21 -19.81 9.75
CA ILE A 290 10.64 -19.62 11.16
C ILE A 290 10.06 -20.67 12.12
N HIS A 291 8.78 -21.05 11.95
CA HIS A 291 8.04 -21.81 12.96
C HIS A 291 7.62 -23.22 12.54
N LEU A 292 7.75 -23.56 11.26
CA LEU A 292 7.37 -24.88 10.70
C LEU A 292 8.54 -25.59 10.00
N ALA A 293 9.64 -24.89 9.68
CA ALA A 293 10.92 -25.53 9.36
C ALA A 293 11.55 -26.07 10.64
N ARG A 294 11.44 -27.40 10.83
CA ARG A 294 12.34 -28.18 11.67
C ARG A 294 12.55 -29.50 10.94
N ASP A 295 13.81 -29.84 10.69
CA ASP A 295 14.16 -31.07 9.96
C ASP A 295 13.76 -32.34 10.75
N ASP A 296 13.73 -32.24 12.09
CA ASP A 296 13.06 -33.17 13.00
C ASP A 296 11.52 -33.07 12.91
N ALA A 297 10.98 -33.25 11.71
CA ALA A 297 9.55 -33.28 11.43
C ALA A 297 8.91 -34.57 11.99
N GLY A 298 8.62 -34.55 13.30
CA GLY A 298 7.95 -35.64 14.03
C GLY A 298 6.47 -35.86 13.63
N PRO A 299 5.56 -36.21 14.57
CA PRO A 299 4.16 -36.59 14.25
C PRO A 299 3.24 -35.43 13.80
N GLY A 300 3.82 -34.39 13.20
CA GLY A 300 3.13 -33.17 12.78
C GLY A 300 2.92 -32.16 13.90
N PHE A 301 2.30 -31.03 13.55
CA PHE A 301 1.92 -29.97 14.48
C PHE A 301 0.41 -29.74 14.47
N ASP A 302 -0.18 -29.35 15.60
CA ASP A 302 -1.61 -29.04 15.63
C ASP A 302 -1.96 -27.80 14.78
N PHE A 303 -2.99 -27.93 13.95
CA PHE A 303 -3.42 -26.90 13.01
C PHE A 303 -4.06 -25.67 13.67
N ALA A 304 -4.62 -25.80 14.89
CA ALA A 304 -5.12 -24.64 15.62
C ALA A 304 -3.96 -23.85 16.23
N ALA A 305 -3.11 -24.51 17.02
CA ALA A 305 -1.95 -23.91 17.64
C ALA A 305 -1.02 -23.22 16.63
N ALA A 306 -0.79 -23.80 15.44
CA ALA A 306 0.01 -23.16 14.41
C ALA A 306 -0.66 -21.92 13.79
N TYR A 307 -1.99 -21.93 13.59
CA TYR A 307 -2.71 -20.75 13.09
C TYR A 307 -2.79 -19.63 14.14
N ASP A 308 -2.95 -19.97 15.42
CA ASP A 308 -2.97 -18.99 16.50
C ASP A 308 -1.58 -18.35 16.72
N ARG A 309 -0.49 -19.13 16.55
CA ARG A 309 0.88 -18.59 16.45
C ARG A 309 1.04 -17.65 15.25
N TYR A 310 0.50 -18.00 14.08
CA TYR A 310 0.53 -17.14 12.89
C TYR A 310 -0.22 -15.81 13.10
N ILE A 311 -1.38 -15.84 13.77
CA ILE A 311 -2.08 -14.61 14.19
C ILE A 311 -1.20 -13.78 15.12
N GLY A 312 -0.50 -14.40 16.08
CA GLY A 312 0.45 -13.72 16.97
C GLY A 312 1.59 -13.04 16.20
N PHE A 313 2.23 -13.79 15.29
CA PHE A 313 3.30 -13.31 14.40
C PHE A 313 2.87 -12.09 13.56
N CYS A 314 1.73 -12.18 12.87
CA CYS A 314 1.22 -11.05 12.08
C CYS A 314 0.87 -9.84 12.96
N ARG A 315 0.24 -10.04 14.13
CA ARG A 315 -0.06 -8.95 15.07
C ARG A 315 1.18 -8.23 15.56
N ALA A 316 2.26 -8.96 15.89
CA ALA A 316 3.52 -8.37 16.32
C ALA A 316 4.14 -7.46 15.25
N ARG A 317 4.02 -7.83 13.97
CA ARG A 317 4.48 -7.04 12.81
C ARG A 317 3.48 -5.93 12.39
N GLY A 318 2.36 -5.75 13.08
CA GLY A 318 1.29 -4.82 12.68
C GLY A 318 0.54 -5.22 11.40
N GLN A 319 0.62 -6.48 11.00
CA GLN A 319 0.11 -7.01 9.73
C GLN A 319 -1.23 -7.76 9.90
N THR A 320 -2.04 -7.75 8.85
CA THR A 320 -3.26 -8.57 8.80
C THR A 320 -2.90 -10.03 8.48
N PRO A 321 -3.22 -11.02 9.34
CA PRO A 321 -3.04 -12.43 9.00
C PRO A 321 -4.00 -12.87 7.90
N MET A 322 -3.58 -13.79 7.02
CA MET A 322 -4.50 -14.43 6.07
C MET A 322 -5.59 -15.23 6.80
N VAL A 323 -6.76 -15.37 6.15
CA VAL A 323 -7.88 -16.14 6.69
C VAL A 323 -7.48 -17.62 6.86
N ARG A 324 -7.96 -18.27 7.93
CA ARG A 324 -7.65 -19.68 8.27
C ARG A 324 -7.83 -20.70 7.13
N ALA A 325 -8.75 -20.44 6.20
CA ALA A 325 -8.94 -21.26 5.00
C ALA A 325 -7.73 -21.16 4.05
N ASN A 326 -7.23 -19.95 3.81
CA ASN A 326 -6.04 -19.70 3.00
C ASN A 326 -4.79 -20.28 3.68
N PHE A 327 -4.64 -20.11 5.00
CA PHE A 327 -3.53 -20.69 5.76
C PHE A 327 -3.48 -22.23 5.59
N GLY A 328 -4.63 -22.90 5.65
CA GLY A 328 -4.75 -24.34 5.36
C GLY A 328 -4.54 -24.72 3.89
N ALA A 329 -4.67 -23.78 2.94
CA ALA A 329 -4.36 -24.00 1.53
C ALA A 329 -2.86 -23.82 1.26
N SER A 330 -2.22 -22.79 1.81
CA SER A 330 -0.79 -22.54 1.67
C SER A 330 0.06 -23.61 2.37
N LEU A 331 -0.39 -24.14 3.51
CA LEU A 331 0.24 -25.34 4.10
C LEU A 331 0.18 -26.57 3.17
N LYS A 332 -0.91 -26.76 2.41
CA LYS A 332 -1.01 -27.84 1.42
C LYS A 332 -0.13 -27.59 0.19
N GLN A 333 0.06 -26.35 -0.21
CA GLN A 333 1.01 -25.98 -1.28
C GLN A 333 2.45 -26.33 -0.87
N LEU A 334 2.81 -26.12 0.39
CA LEU A 334 4.06 -26.60 1.00
C LEU A 334 4.07 -28.13 1.31
N GLY A 335 3.27 -28.92 0.62
CA GLY A 335 3.20 -30.39 0.76
C GLY A 335 2.42 -30.93 1.97
N GLY A 336 1.98 -30.06 2.88
CA GLY A 336 1.38 -30.42 4.16
C GLY A 336 0.07 -31.20 4.04
N ARG A 337 0.05 -32.40 4.62
CA ARG A 337 -1.13 -33.27 4.74
C ARG A 337 -1.79 -33.04 6.09
N ARG A 338 -3.11 -33.14 6.18
CA ARG A 338 -3.84 -32.97 7.45
C ARG A 338 -4.40 -34.31 7.92
N GLU A 339 -3.87 -34.82 9.02
CA GLU A 339 -4.14 -36.16 9.55
C GLU A 339 -4.48 -36.05 11.04
N ALA A 340 -5.62 -36.62 11.45
CA ALA A 340 -6.16 -36.60 12.83
C ALA A 340 -6.33 -35.22 13.52
N GLY A 341 -6.04 -34.11 12.83
CA GLY A 341 -6.08 -32.74 13.37
C GLY A 341 -4.76 -32.00 13.18
N ALA A 342 -3.65 -32.74 13.24
CA ALA A 342 -2.30 -32.28 12.96
C ALA A 342 -2.06 -32.05 11.45
N VAL A 343 -0.97 -31.35 11.14
CA VAL A 343 -0.41 -31.27 9.78
C VAL A 343 0.97 -31.92 9.75
N THR A 344 1.14 -32.86 8.83
CA THR A 344 2.33 -33.70 8.62
C THR A 344 2.94 -33.46 7.24
N GLY A 345 4.21 -33.82 7.04
CA GLY A 345 4.81 -33.90 5.70
C GLY A 345 5.00 -32.57 4.96
N LEU A 346 5.07 -31.43 5.67
CA LEU A 346 5.55 -30.19 5.05
C LEU A 346 6.93 -30.41 4.44
N ARG A 347 7.12 -29.90 3.23
CA ARG A 347 8.43 -29.70 2.61
C ARG A 347 8.49 -28.27 2.12
N LEU A 348 9.20 -27.42 2.84
CA LEU A 348 9.68 -26.17 2.29
C LEU A 348 10.63 -26.55 1.15
N GLN A 349 10.22 -26.29 -0.09
CA GLN A 349 11.11 -26.47 -1.23
C GLN A 349 12.12 -25.34 -1.20
N SER A 350 13.39 -25.68 -0.97
CA SER A 350 14.50 -24.81 -1.35
C SER A 350 14.51 -24.72 -2.88
N GLU A 351 14.14 -23.55 -3.41
CA GLU A 351 14.21 -23.28 -4.84
C GLU A 351 15.69 -23.25 -5.27
N GLY A 352 16.21 -24.37 -5.78
CA GLY A 352 17.63 -24.45 -6.17
C GLY A 352 18.26 -25.83 -6.38
N ALA A 353 17.52 -26.94 -6.24
CA ALA A 353 18.05 -28.29 -6.46
C ALA A 353 17.44 -28.97 -7.72
N VAL A 354 17.63 -28.36 -8.90
CA VAL A 354 17.34 -29.04 -10.18
C VAL A 354 18.47 -30.04 -10.43
N ALA A 355 18.21 -31.31 -10.11
CA ALA A 355 19.06 -32.40 -10.55
C ALA A 355 18.98 -32.50 -12.08
N VAL A 356 20.10 -32.26 -12.75
CA VAL A 356 20.28 -32.55 -14.17
C VAL A 356 20.82 -33.97 -14.27
N GLU A 357 20.03 -34.87 -14.88
CA GLU A 357 20.48 -36.18 -15.37
C GLU A 357 21.12 -36.04 -16.77
#